data_AF-A0A4V3D712-F1
#
_entry.id   AF-A0A4V3D712-F1
#
_cell.length_a   1.000
_cell.length_b   1.000
_cell.length_c   1.000
_cell.angle_alpha   90.00
_cell.angle_beta   90.00
_cell.angle_gamma   90.00
#
_symmetry.space_group_name_H-M   'P 1'
#
loop_
_entity.id
_entity.type
_entity.pdbx_description
1 polymer ?
#
loop_
_entity_poly.entity_id
_entity_poly.type
_entity_poly.pdbx_seq_one_letter_code
_entity_poly.pdbx_strand_id
1 'polypeptide(L)' 'MRCPRCGSGDITEYSYDGGKTVTGYECRDCEAIW' A
#
# COMPACT_ATOMS: atom_id res chain seq x y z
N MET A 1 -9.68 -0.69 -3.75
CA MET A 1 -9.62 0.26 -2.61
C MET A 1 -9.20 1.63 -3.12
N ARG A 2 -9.22 2.70 -2.31
CA ARG A 2 -8.71 4.03 -2.70
C ARG A 2 -7.67 4.51 -1.70
N CYS A 3 -6.66 5.22 -2.18
CA CYS A 3 -5.58 5.75 -1.36
C CYS A 3 -6.17 6.81 -0.42
N PRO A 4 -5.97 6.70 0.90
CA PRO A 4 -6.50 7.66 1.85
C PRO A 4 -5.87 9.05 1.72
N ARG A 5 -4.69 9.15 1.08
CA ARG A 5 -3.95 10.41 0.91
C ARG A 5 -4.40 11.21 -0.31
N CYS A 6 -4.56 10.58 -1.46
CA CYS A 6 -4.84 11.26 -2.74
C CYS A 6 -6.14 10.81 -3.42
N GLY A 7 -6.81 9.76 -2.91
CA GLY A 7 -8.02 9.21 -3.50
C GLY A 7 -7.81 8.31 -4.73
N SER A 8 -6.57 8.09 -5.17
CA SER A 8 -6.29 7.25 -6.33
C SER A 8 -6.64 5.77 -6.11
N GLY A 9 -6.92 5.07 -7.20
CA GLY A 9 -7.09 3.61 -7.23
C GLY A 9 -5.82 2.83 -7.58
N ASP A 10 -4.72 3.49 -7.99
CA ASP A 10 -3.46 2.82 -8.33
C ASP A 10 -2.68 2.46 -7.06
N ILE A 11 -2.95 1.26 -6.55
CA ILE A 11 -2.45 0.77 -5.26
C ILE A 11 -1.92 -0.63 -5.45
N THR A 12 -0.70 -0.86 -4.98
CA THR A 12 -0.02 -2.15 -4.96
C THR A 12 0.01 -2.69 -3.54
N GLU A 13 -0.39 -3.93 -3.36
CA GLU A 13 -0.26 -4.64 -2.08
C GLU A 13 1.11 -5.35 -2.04
N TYR A 14 1.79 -5.29 -0.91
CA TYR A 14 3.02 -6.05 -0.68
C TYR A 14 2.98 -6.77 0.66
N SER A 15 3.59 -7.96 0.69
CA SER A 15 3.68 -8.81 1.86
C SER A 15 5.14 -8.88 2.31
N TYR A 16 5.40 -8.62 3.59
CA TYR A 16 6.70 -8.83 4.19
C TYR A 16 6.61 -9.97 5.22
N ASP A 17 7.36 -11.04 4.98
CA ASP A 17 7.36 -12.27 5.79
C ASP A 17 8.59 -12.38 6.71
N GLY A 18 9.08 -11.26 7.26
CA GLY A 18 10.27 -11.23 8.15
C GLY A 18 10.06 -11.89 9.53
N GLY A 19 9.37 -13.02 9.61
CA GLY A 19 8.99 -13.75 10.83
C GLY A 19 7.56 -13.48 11.30
N LYS A 20 6.88 -12.49 10.70
CA LYS A 20 5.45 -12.22 10.82
C LYS A 20 4.95 -11.73 9.47
N THR A 21 3.88 -12.32 8.95
CA THR A 21 3.27 -11.84 7.71
C THR A 21 2.61 -10.49 7.98
N VAL A 22 3.17 -9.44 7.40
CA VAL A 22 2.60 -8.08 7.42
C VAL A 22 2.23 -7.72 6.00
N THR A 23 0.96 -7.37 5.80
CA THR A 23 0.47 -6.82 4.53
C THR A 23 0.54 -5.29 4.60
N GLY A 24 1.24 -4.68 3.66
CA GLY A 24 1.29 -3.24 3.45
C GLY A 24 0.76 -2.87 2.08
N TYR A 25 0.41 -1.60 1.90
CA TYR A 25 -0.10 -1.04 0.67
C TYR A 25 0.73 0.18 0.26
N GLU A 26 1.03 0.28 -1.02
CA GLU A 26 1.70 1.43 -1.63
C GLU A 26 0.80 2.02 -2.72
N CYS A 27 0.50 3.32 -2.65
CA CYS A 27 -0.14 4.04 -3.74
C CYS A 27 0.91 4.63 -4.68
N ARG A 28 0.83 4.30 -5.97
CA ARG A 28 1.86 4.67 -6.95
C ARG A 28 1.73 6.09 -7.48
N ASP A 29 0.57 6.71 -7.33
CA ASP A 29 0.35 8.10 -7.76
C ASP A 29 0.92 9.14 -6.79
N CYS A 30 0.94 8.84 -5.49
CA CYS A 30 1.39 9.77 -4.46
C CYS A 30 2.42 9.17 -3.50
N GLU A 31 2.93 7.99 -3.82
CA GLU A 31 3.95 7.25 -3.07
C GLU A 31 3.59 7.08 -1.57
N ALA A 32 2.29 6.96 -1.29
CA ALA A 32 1.80 6.79 0.07
C ALA A 32 1.87 5.32 0.47
N ILE A 33 2.43 5.03 1.65
CA ILE A 33 2.58 3.68 2.19
C ILE A 33 1.80 3.58 3.50
N TRP A 34 1.03 2.51 3.70
CA TRP A 34 0.30 2.22 4.94
C TRP A 34 0.08 0.73 5.20
#